data_AF-A0A498G6B7-F1
#
_entry.id   AF-A0A498G6B7-F1
#
_cell.length_a   1.000
_cell.length_b   1.000
_cell.length_c   1.000
_cell.angle_alpha   90.00
_cell.angle_beta   90.00
_cell.angle_gamma   90.00
#
_symmetry.space_group_name_H-M   'P 1'
#
loop_
_entity.id
_entity.type
_entity.pdbx_description
1 polymer ?
#
loop_
_entity_poly.entity_id
_entity_poly.type
_entity_poly.pdbx_seq_one_letter_code
_entity_poly.pdbx_strand_id
1 'polypeptide(L)' 'MRKSDTPAIAARSDLPSANEDVAKLRLELLHRSLKELEEAGLVRLDRQEQTVKKGPKFNDEKTRIRLYEEELY' A
#
# COMPACT_ATOMS: atom_id res chain seq x y z
N MET A 1 27.33 -21.71 11.46
CA MET A 1 27.88 -20.36 11.18
C MET A 1 26.72 -19.38 11.16
N ARG A 2 26.86 -18.23 11.84
CA ARG A 2 25.83 -17.17 11.93
C ARG A 2 25.77 -16.31 10.66
N LYS A 3 24.62 -15.66 10.50
CA LYS A 3 24.28 -14.46 9.67
C LYS A 3 23.94 -14.82 8.22
N SER A 4 22.73 -14.63 7.72
CA SER A 4 21.90 -13.42 7.85
C SER A 4 20.40 -13.72 7.86
N ASP A 5 19.78 -13.72 9.05
CA ASP A 5 18.38 -13.32 9.25
C ASP A 5 18.26 -11.83 8.89
N THR A 6 18.37 -11.52 7.60
CA THR A 6 17.67 -10.34 7.10
C THR A 6 16.23 -10.83 7.04
N PRO A 7 15.27 -10.31 7.83
CA PRO A 7 13.89 -10.61 7.53
C PRO A 7 13.73 -10.08 6.11
N ALA A 8 13.63 -10.99 5.14
CA ALA A 8 13.28 -10.66 3.77
C ALA A 8 12.06 -9.79 3.93
N ILE A 9 12.23 -8.49 3.65
CA ILE A 9 11.26 -7.42 3.86
C ILE A 9 9.93 -8.05 3.48
N ALA A 10 9.11 -8.42 4.48
CA ALA A 10 7.93 -9.23 4.26
C ALA A 10 7.23 -8.58 3.08
N ALA A 11 7.02 -9.35 2.00
CA ALA A 11 6.59 -8.84 0.71
C ALA A 11 5.57 -7.76 1.00
N ARG A 12 5.83 -6.49 0.61
CA ARG A 12 5.18 -5.31 1.22
C ARG A 12 3.65 -5.48 1.38
N SER A 13 3.04 -6.28 0.52
CA SER A 13 1.74 -6.95 0.59
C SER A 13 1.30 -7.56 1.94
N ASP A 14 2.16 -8.00 2.83
CA ASP A 14 1.80 -8.65 4.10
C ASP A 14 1.77 -7.69 5.29
N LEU A 15 2.09 -6.41 5.08
CA LEU A 15 2.09 -5.43 6.16
C LEU A 15 0.65 -5.13 6.60
N PRO A 16 0.35 -5.10 7.90
CA PRO A 16 -0.99 -4.84 8.40
C PRO A 16 -1.45 -3.43 8.03
N SER A 17 -2.73 -3.31 7.71
CA SER A 17 -3.36 -2.00 7.52
C SER A 17 -3.60 -1.35 8.87
N ALA A 18 -3.18 -0.10 9.03
CA ALA A 18 -3.35 0.63 10.28
C ALA A 18 -4.82 0.95 10.60
N ASN A 19 -5.69 1.00 9.58
CA ASN A 19 -7.12 1.34 9.71
C ASN A 19 -7.97 0.53 8.73
N GLU A 20 -9.27 0.40 9.03
CA GLU A 20 -10.26 -0.27 8.17
C GLU A 20 -10.33 0.33 6.77
N ASP A 21 -10.28 1.67 6.64
CA ASP A 21 -10.34 2.32 5.33
C ASP A 21 -9.15 1.92 4.44
N VAL A 22 -7.96 1.77 5.03
CA VAL A 22 -6.76 1.32 4.30
C VAL A 22 -6.91 -0.15 3.91
N ALA A 23 -7.53 -0.97 4.77
CA ALA A 23 -7.85 -2.35 4.43
C ALA A 23 -8.87 -2.43 3.28
N LYS A 24 -9.94 -1.63 3.31
CA LYS A 24 -10.91 -1.51 2.21
C LYS A 24 -10.25 -1.10 0.91
N LEU A 25 -9.44 -0.03 0.93
CA LEU A 25 -8.73 0.42 -0.26
C LEU A 25 -7.85 -0.69 -0.87
N ARG A 26 -7.18 -1.47 -0.03
CA ARG A 26 -6.35 -2.60 -0.49
C ARG A 26 -7.17 -3.77 -1.03
N LEU A 27 -8.40 -3.96 -0.57
CA LEU A 27 -9.32 -4.94 -1.14
C LEU A 27 -9.89 -4.47 -2.48
N GLU A 28 -10.27 -3.20 -2.58
CA GLU A 28 -10.76 -2.60 -3.82
C GLU A 28 -9.66 -2.54 -4.90
N LEU A 29 -8.43 -2.27 -4.48
CA LEU A 29 -7.24 -2.19 -5.34
C LEU A 29 -6.36 -3.42 -5.15
N LEU A 30 -6.94 -4.60 -4.91
CA LEU A 30 -6.20 -5.86 -4.72
C LEU A 30 -5.39 -6.26 -5.97
N HIS A 31 -5.81 -5.78 -7.14
CA HIS A 31 -5.08 -5.91 -8.40
C HIS A 31 -3.84 -5.01 -8.48
N ARG A 32 -3.73 -4.00 -7.61
CA ARG A 32 -2.57 -3.09 -7.51
C ARG A 32 -1.68 -3.47 -6.34
N SER A 33 -0.38 -3.32 -6.56
CA SER A 33 0.61 -3.51 -5.51
C SER A 33 0.57 -2.36 -4.49
N LEU A 34 0.91 -2.64 -3.23
CA LEU A 34 1.07 -1.60 -2.22
C LEU A 34 2.08 -0.51 -2.61
N LYS A 35 3.05 -0.87 -3.47
CA LYS A 35 4.02 0.09 -4.01
C LYS A 35 3.34 1.11 -4.93
N GLU A 36 2.46 0.68 -5.83
CA GLU A 36 1.69 1.58 -6.69
C GLU A 36 0.77 2.50 -5.87
N LEU A 37 0.13 1.97 -4.83
CA LEU A 37 -0.70 2.76 -3.92
C LEU A 37 0.12 3.81 -3.16
N GLU A 38 1.36 3.48 -2.79
CA GLU A 38 2.31 4.39 -2.14
C GLU A 38 2.82 5.46 -3.12
N GLU A 39 3.16 5.08 -4.35
CA GLU A 39 3.60 5.99 -5.42
C GLU A 39 2.49 6.97 -5.83
N ALA A 40 1.24 6.50 -5.83
CA ALA A 40 0.07 7.36 -6.03
C ALA A 40 -0.19 8.30 -4.83
N GLY A 41 0.42 8.04 -3.67
CA GLY A 41 0.22 8.78 -2.44
C GLY A 41 -1.10 8.48 -1.73
N LEU A 42 -1.80 7.41 -2.13
CA LEU A 42 -3.01 6.94 -1.45
C LEU A 42 -2.66 6.32 -0.11
N VAL A 43 -1.61 5.51 -0.04
CA VAL A 43 -1.11 4.93 1.21
C VAL A 43 0.32 5.39 1.48
N ARG A 44 0.79 5.20 2.71
CA ARG A 44 2.20 5.36 3.06
C ARG A 44 2.62 4.22 3.96
N LEU A 45 3.84 3.74 3.78
CA LEU A 45 4.38 2.77 4.70
C LEU A 45 5.03 3.44 5.90
N ASP A 46 4.53 3.12 7.10
CA ASP A 46 5.21 3.47 8.32
C ASP A 46 6.31 2.44 8.59
N ARG A 47 7.57 2.81 8.34
CA ARG A 47 8.72 1.92 8.56
C ARG A 47 9.00 1.67 10.04
N GLN A 48 8.53 2.54 10.93
CA GLN A 48 8.74 2.37 12.37
C GLN A 48 7.74 1.37 12.95
N GLU A 49 6.47 1.50 12.58
CA GLU A 49 5.42 0.59 13.07
C GLU A 49 5.23 -0.64 12.16
N GLN A 50 5.87 -0.67 10.99
CA GLN A 50 5.66 -1.67 9.95
C GLN A 50 4.17 -1.80 9.56
N THR A 51 3.45 -0.67 9.49
CA THR A 51 2.03 -0.63 9.14
C THR A 51 1.77 0.22 7.90
N VAL A 52 0.74 -0.14 7.14
CA VAL A 52 0.26 0.69 6.03
C VAL A 52 -0.70 1.73 6.57
N LYS A 53 -0.34 3.01 6.44
CA LYS A 53 -1.15 4.15 6.88
C LYS A 53 -1.76 4.88 5.69
N LYS A 54 -2.76 5.72 5.97
CA LYS A 54 -3.33 6.65 4.98
C LYS A 54 -2.23 7.58 4.47
N GLY A 55 -2.10 7.66 3.16
CA GLY A 55 -1.26 8.62 2.49
C GLY A 55 -1.94 9.99 2.40
N PRO A 56 -1.20 11.04 2.01
CA PRO A 56 -1.72 12.41 1.93
C PRO A 56 -2.85 12.56 0.89
N LYS A 57 -2.91 11.66 -0.11
CA LYS A 57 -3.95 11.65 -1.14
C LYS A 57 -5.01 10.57 -0.92
N PHE A 58 -5.07 9.95 0.26
CA PHE A 58 -5.99 8.84 0.54
C PHE A 58 -7.47 9.16 0.20
N ASN A 59 -7.92 10.38 0.51
CA ASN A 59 -9.28 10.85 0.21
C ASN A 59 -9.41 11.53 -1.16
N ASP A 60 -8.35 11.56 -1.98
CA ASP A 60 -8.40 12.18 -3.29
C ASP A 60 -9.04 11.20 -4.29
N GLU A 61 -10.30 11.47 -4.62
CA GLU A 61 -11.09 10.63 -5.53
C GLU A 61 -10.47 10.57 -6.93
N LYS A 62 -9.88 11.67 -7.42
CA LYS A 62 -9.17 11.69 -8.72
C LYS A 62 -8.00 10.72 -8.75
N THR A 63 -7.24 10.67 -7.64
CA THR A 63 -6.11 9.74 -7.50
C THR A 63 -6.60 8.29 -7.47
N ARG A 64 -7.75 8.00 -6.85
CA ARG A 64 -8.38 6.67 -6.91
C ARG A 64 -8.85 6.32 -8.33
N ILE A 65 -9.60 7.21 -8.98
CA ILE A 65 -10.10 7.03 -10.36
C ILE A 65 -8.96 6.76 -11.34
N ARG A 66 -7.85 7.51 -11.22
CA ARG A 66 -6.68 7.31 -12.08
C ARG A 66 -6.08 5.90 -12.00
N LEU A 67 -6.12 5.26 -10.83
CA LEU A 67 -5.62 3.88 -10.67
C LEU A 67 -6.60 2.82 -11.20
N TYR A 68 -7.88 3.16 -11.32
CA TYR A 68 -8.90 2.34 -11.99
C TYR A 68 -8.81 2.43 -13.52
N GLU A 69 -8.45 3.59 -14.09
CA GLU A 69 -8.48 3.82 -15.54
C GLU A 69 -7.23 3.32 -16.31
N GLU A 70 -6.14 2.96 -15.63
CA GLU A 70 -4.94 2.41 -16.27
C GLU A 70 -5.09 0.95 -16.78
N GLU A 71 -6.31 0.41 -16.85
CA GLU A 71 -6.63 -0.89 -17.48
C GLU A 71 -7.12 -0.77 -18.95
N LEU A 72 -7.20 0.44 -19.53
CA LEU A 72 -7.88 0.67 -20.82
C LEU A 72 -7.00 1.11 -21.99
N TYR A 73 -5.69 0.85 -21.98
CA TYR A 73 -4.81 1.07 -23.15
C TYR A 73 -3.82 -0.07 -23.39
#